data_AF-A0ABD3ZXN8-F1
#
_entry.id   AF-A0ABD3ZXN8-F1
#
_cell.length_a   1.000
_cell.length_b   1.000
_cell.length_c   1.000
_cell.angle_alpha   90.00
_cell.angle_beta   90.00
_cell.angle_gamma   90.00
#
_symmetry.space_group_name_H-M   'P 1'
#
loop_
_entity.id
_entity.type
_entity.pdbx_description
1 polymer ?
#
loop_
_entity_poly.entity_id
_entity_poly.type
_entity_poly.pdbx_seq_one_letter_code
_entity_poly.pdbx_strand_id
1 'polypeptide(L)'
;MREKKYYELVEQLKDRTQDVTFSATKALSLLMLFSRYLVNYTNVESVNDINEECAKHYFNYLMKNHKRLGINLTDIKRSMHLISGLLDVDVNHYLKDFSLSNVTLWMTQER
;
A
#
# COMPACT_ATOMS: atom_id res chain seq x y z
N MET A 1 -12.66 -4.62 -18.61
CA MET A 1 -13.07 -5.48 -17.48
C MET A 1 -12.23 -5.22 -16.22
N ARG A 2 -10.88 -5.29 -16.28
CA ARG A 2 -10.00 -4.99 -15.11
C ARG A 2 -10.06 -3.55 -14.60
N GLU A 3 -10.16 -2.57 -15.49
CA GLU A 3 -10.24 -1.15 -15.10
C GLU A 3 -11.52 -0.83 -14.32
N LYS A 4 -12.66 -1.43 -14.71
CA LYS A 4 -13.93 -1.31 -13.98
C LYS A 4 -13.81 -1.87 -12.56
N LYS A 5 -13.25 -3.08 -12.42
CA LYS A 5 -13.02 -3.73 -11.11
C LYS A 5 -12.10 -2.90 -10.20
N TYR A 6 -11.10 -2.25 -10.80
CA TYR A 6 -10.23 -1.33 -10.09
C TYR A 6 -11.00 -0.15 -9.46
N TYR A 7 -11.83 0.53 -10.24
CA TYR A 7 -12.63 1.66 -9.73
C TYR A 7 -13.67 1.21 -8.71
N GLU A 8 -14.27 0.03 -8.89
CA GLU A 8 -15.22 -0.56 -7.93
C GLU A 8 -14.57 -0.83 -6.56
N LEU A 9 -13.33 -1.35 -6.53
CA LEU A 9 -12.60 -1.54 -5.28
C LEU A 9 -12.26 -0.20 -4.61
N VAL A 10 -11.85 0.80 -5.39
CA VAL A 10 -11.57 2.14 -4.87
C VAL A 10 -12.83 2.75 -4.23
N GLU A 11 -13.97 2.67 -4.92
CA GLU A 11 -15.24 3.21 -4.42
C GLU A 11 -15.70 2.54 -3.11
N GLN A 12 -15.53 1.22 -2.99
CA GLN A 12 -15.89 0.48 -1.78
C GLN A 12 -14.96 0.76 -0.59
N LEU A 13 -13.69 1.10 -0.86
CA LEU A 13 -12.68 1.31 0.18
C LEU A 13 -12.51 2.80 0.55
N LYS A 14 -12.89 3.75 -0.30
CA LYS A 14 -12.63 5.19 -0.08
C LYS A 14 -13.27 5.71 1.21
N ASP A 15 -14.45 5.23 1.56
CA ASP A 15 -15.17 5.70 2.76
C ASP A 15 -14.50 5.24 4.06
N ARG A 16 -13.64 4.22 3.97
CA ARG A 16 -12.82 3.71 5.08
C ARG A 16 -11.46 4.42 5.20
N THR A 17 -11.19 5.45 4.37
CA THR A 17 -9.91 6.19 4.37
C THR A 17 -9.93 7.50 5.17
N GLN A 18 -10.97 7.74 5.98
CA GLN A 18 -11.24 9.07 6.57
C GLN A 18 -10.25 9.49 7.68
N ASP A 19 -9.60 8.55 8.36
CA ASP A 19 -8.75 8.83 9.54
C ASP A 19 -7.24 8.90 9.24
N VAL A 20 -6.86 9.55 8.12
CA VAL A 20 -5.45 9.66 7.71
C VAL A 20 -4.87 11.04 8.01
N THR A 21 -3.58 11.10 8.37
CA THR A 21 -2.89 12.36 8.72
C THR A 21 -2.37 13.14 7.50
N PHE A 22 -2.87 12.84 6.30
CA PHE A 22 -2.40 13.42 5.04
C PHE A 22 -3.58 13.67 4.08
N SER A 23 -3.35 14.39 2.98
CA SER A 23 -4.45 14.87 2.14
C SER A 23 -5.30 13.74 1.54
N ALA A 24 -6.61 13.99 1.42
CA ALA A 24 -7.55 13.04 0.81
C ALA A 24 -7.14 12.64 -0.62
N THR A 25 -6.61 13.58 -1.41
CA THR A 25 -6.08 13.29 -2.75
C THR A 25 -4.92 12.29 -2.70
N LYS A 26 -4.02 12.43 -1.71
CA LYS A 26 -2.91 11.50 -1.52
C LYS A 26 -3.43 10.14 -1.05
N ALA A 27 -4.37 10.10 -0.12
CA ALA A 27 -5.04 8.86 0.33
C ALA A 27 -5.68 8.11 -0.84
N LEU A 28 -6.45 8.81 -1.66
CA LEU A 28 -7.06 8.26 -2.86
C LEU A 28 -6.00 7.72 -3.83
N SER A 29 -4.91 8.45 -4.08
CA SER A 29 -3.85 7.98 -4.97
C SER A 29 -3.15 6.70 -4.49
N LEU A 30 -2.97 6.55 -3.17
CA LEU A 30 -2.37 5.36 -2.58
C LEU A 30 -3.36 4.18 -2.56
N LEU A 31 -4.63 4.46 -2.30
CA LEU A 31 -5.71 3.48 -2.42
C LEU A 31 -5.83 2.96 -3.86
N MET A 32 -5.77 3.85 -4.84
CA MET A 32 -5.72 3.51 -6.26
C MET A 32 -4.52 2.60 -6.57
N LEU A 33 -3.33 2.91 -6.05
CA LEU A 33 -2.16 2.05 -6.22
C LEU A 33 -2.39 0.64 -5.64
N PHE A 34 -3.01 0.55 -4.46
CA PHE A 34 -3.36 -0.72 -3.84
C PHE A 34 -4.41 -1.50 -4.62
N SER A 35 -5.52 -0.89 -5.01
CA SER A 35 -6.57 -1.53 -5.82
C SER A 35 -6.02 -2.03 -7.16
N ARG A 36 -5.12 -1.26 -7.79
CA ARG A 36 -4.44 -1.70 -9.02
C ARG A 36 -3.50 -2.89 -8.76
N TYR A 37 -2.84 -2.93 -7.60
CA TYR A 37 -2.04 -4.08 -7.22
C TYR A 37 -2.91 -5.33 -7.05
N LEU A 38 -4.00 -5.24 -6.29
CA LEU A 38 -4.92 -6.36 -6.05
C LEU A 38 -5.43 -6.96 -7.38
N VAL A 39 -5.93 -6.12 -8.28
CA VAL A 39 -6.50 -6.57 -9.56
C VAL A 39 -5.47 -7.23 -10.47
N ASN A 40 -4.18 -6.87 -10.37
CA ASN A 40 -3.14 -7.37 -11.28
C ASN A 40 -2.35 -8.56 -10.72
N TYR A 41 -2.27 -8.70 -9.40
CA TYR A 41 -1.34 -9.63 -8.77
C TYR A 41 -2.01 -10.57 -7.75
N THR A 42 -3.33 -10.49 -7.59
CA THR A 42 -4.10 -11.33 -6.66
C THR A 42 -5.38 -11.83 -7.32
N ASN A 43 -6.03 -12.80 -6.67
CA ASN A 43 -7.34 -13.31 -7.07
C ASN A 43 -8.51 -12.64 -6.33
N VAL A 44 -8.28 -11.49 -5.68
CA VAL A 44 -9.33 -10.76 -4.96
C VAL A 44 -10.46 -10.37 -5.92
N GLU A 45 -11.69 -10.77 -5.59
CA GLU A 45 -12.89 -10.44 -6.37
C GLU A 45 -13.74 -9.35 -5.73
N SER A 46 -13.75 -9.32 -4.40
CA SER A 46 -14.49 -8.39 -3.56
C SER A 46 -13.61 -7.82 -2.45
N VAL A 47 -14.02 -6.69 -1.86
CA VAL A 47 -13.36 -6.14 -0.67
C VAL A 47 -13.34 -7.11 0.51
N ASN A 48 -14.28 -8.05 0.56
CA ASN A 48 -14.36 -9.06 1.61
C ASN A 48 -13.26 -10.14 1.48
N ASP A 49 -12.64 -10.26 0.31
CA ASP A 49 -11.52 -11.20 0.09
C ASP A 49 -10.17 -10.57 0.47
N ILE A 50 -10.15 -9.27 0.79
CA ILE A 50 -8.94 -8.57 1.17
C ILE A 50 -8.63 -8.92 2.62
N ASN A 51 -7.58 -9.72 2.79
CA ASN A 51 -7.09 -10.15 4.09
C ASN A 51 -5.68 -9.61 4.36
N GLU A 52 -5.13 -9.99 5.50
CA GLU A 52 -3.79 -9.58 5.93
C GLU A 52 -2.71 -9.97 4.91
N GLU A 53 -2.75 -11.15 4.32
CA GLU A 53 -1.76 -11.62 3.34
C GLU A 53 -1.69 -10.70 2.10
N CYS A 54 -2.83 -10.16 1.66
CA CYS A 54 -2.87 -9.16 0.59
C CYS A 54 -2.07 -7.90 0.96
N ALA A 55 -2.18 -7.44 2.21
CA ALA A 55 -1.41 -6.30 2.71
C ALA A 55 0.09 -6.61 2.77
N LYS A 56 0.46 -7.78 3.30
CA LYS A 56 1.87 -8.22 3.37
C LYS A 56 2.53 -8.26 2.00
N HIS A 57 1.88 -8.90 1.04
CA HIS A 57 2.39 -9.01 -0.32
C HIS A 57 2.47 -7.64 -1.00
N TYR A 58 1.50 -6.77 -0.76
CA TYR A 58 1.52 -5.40 -1.25
C TYR A 58 2.68 -4.58 -0.67
N PHE A 59 2.93 -4.64 0.63
CA PHE A 59 4.04 -3.92 1.27
C PHE A 59 5.40 -4.37 0.72
N ASN A 60 5.57 -5.68 0.56
CA ASN A 60 6.76 -6.25 -0.10
C ASN A 60 6.88 -5.79 -1.55
N TYR A 61 5.77 -5.72 -2.28
CA TYR A 61 5.74 -5.21 -3.65
C TYR A 61 6.19 -3.74 -3.71
N LEU A 62 5.68 -2.87 -2.83
CA LEU A 62 6.08 -1.47 -2.75
C LEU A 62 7.59 -1.36 -2.50
N MET A 63 8.11 -2.08 -1.51
CA MET A 63 9.52 -2.03 -1.17
C MET A 63 10.43 -2.46 -2.32
N LYS A 64 10.10 -3.57 -2.99
CA LYS A 64 10.89 -4.10 -4.10
C LYS A 64 10.79 -3.25 -5.37
N ASN A 65 9.69 -2.52 -5.57
CA ASN A 65 9.39 -1.84 -6.84
C ASN A 65 9.35 -0.31 -6.76
N HIS A 66 9.61 0.31 -5.60
CA HIS A 66 9.35 1.73 -5.39
C HIS A 66 9.97 2.66 -6.43
N LYS A 67 11.21 2.39 -6.87
CA LYS A 67 11.90 3.14 -7.93
C LYS A 67 11.14 3.09 -9.26
N ARG A 68 10.66 1.90 -9.66
CA ARG A 68 9.90 1.69 -10.90
C ARG A 68 8.50 2.27 -10.81
N LEU A 69 7.90 2.25 -9.63
CA LEU A 69 6.58 2.83 -9.37
C LEU A 69 6.61 4.36 -9.26
N GLY A 70 7.81 4.97 -9.20
CA GLY A 70 7.97 6.41 -9.00
C GLY A 70 7.48 6.87 -7.63
N ILE A 71 7.42 5.98 -6.64
CA ILE A 71 6.96 6.30 -5.28
C ILE A 71 8.18 6.48 -4.37
N ASN A 72 8.11 7.50 -3.52
CA ASN A 72 9.14 7.74 -2.51
C ASN A 72 8.84 6.96 -1.21
N LEU A 73 9.83 6.90 -0.33
CA LEU A 73 9.75 6.22 0.96
C LEU A 73 8.62 6.77 1.86
N THR A 74 8.37 8.08 1.81
CA THR A 74 7.29 8.70 2.61
C THR A 74 5.93 8.17 2.15
N ASP A 75 5.71 8.04 0.85
CA ASP A 75 4.47 7.55 0.28
C ASP A 75 4.30 6.03 0.51
N ILE A 76 5.39 5.25 0.58
CA ILE A 76 5.33 3.85 1.02
C ILE A 76 4.84 3.77 2.47
N LYS A 77 5.43 4.55 3.37
CA LYS A 77 5.03 4.57 4.79
C LYS A 77 3.57 4.98 4.96
N ARG A 78 3.13 6.02 4.24
CA ARG A 78 1.73 6.44 4.21
C ARG A 78 0.81 5.34 3.68
N SER A 79 1.24 4.61 2.65
CA SER A 79 0.47 3.49 2.11
C SER A 79 0.34 2.36 3.13
N MET A 80 1.42 2.01 3.83
CA MET A 80 1.39 1.01 4.90
C MET A 80 0.40 1.39 6.02
N HIS A 81 0.43 2.64 6.48
CA HIS A 81 -0.52 3.14 7.49
C HIS A 81 -1.96 3.16 6.98
N LEU A 82 -2.18 3.58 5.74
CA LEU A 82 -3.51 3.58 5.13
C LEU A 82 -4.11 2.18 5.06
N ILE A 83 -3.36 1.22 4.51
CA ILE A 83 -3.85 -0.16 4.34
C ILE A 83 -4.00 -0.87 5.70
N SER A 84 -3.12 -0.57 6.66
CA SER A 84 -3.26 -1.03 8.05
C SER A 84 -4.61 -0.65 8.64
N GLY A 85 -4.98 0.63 8.57
CA GLY A 85 -6.26 1.11 9.09
C GLY A 85 -7.46 0.54 8.34
N LEU A 86 -7.33 0.34 7.02
CA LEU A 86 -8.41 -0.24 6.19
C LEU A 86 -8.73 -1.69 6.53
N LEU A 87 -7.72 -2.46 6.96
CA LEU A 87 -7.82 -3.90 7.16
C LEU A 87 -7.69 -4.33 8.62
N ASP A 88 -7.51 -3.37 9.53
CA ASP A 88 -7.22 -3.60 10.94
C ASP A 88 -6.02 -4.56 11.16
N VAL A 89 -4.96 -4.34 10.36
CA VAL A 89 -3.74 -5.16 10.38
C VAL A 89 -2.64 -4.44 11.13
N ASP A 90 -1.96 -5.12 12.06
CA ASP A 90 -0.76 -4.56 12.71
C ASP A 90 0.40 -4.46 11.71
N VAL A 91 0.83 -3.23 11.43
CA VAL A 91 1.93 -2.93 10.51
C VAL A 91 3.23 -2.55 11.20
N ASN A 92 3.32 -2.59 12.52
CA ASN A 92 4.51 -2.19 13.27
C ASN A 92 5.74 -2.98 12.85
N HIS A 93 5.59 -4.28 12.58
CA HIS A 93 6.69 -5.11 12.06
C HIS A 93 7.17 -4.63 10.68
N TYR A 94 6.27 -4.37 9.73
CA TYR A 94 6.63 -3.87 8.41
C TYR A 94 7.23 -2.48 8.44
N LEU A 95 6.76 -1.60 9.33
CA LEU A 95 7.31 -0.27 9.53
C LEU A 95 8.70 -0.31 10.15
N LYS A 96 8.95 -1.26 11.06
CA LYS A 96 10.28 -1.49 11.64
C LYS A 96 11.24 -2.01 10.58
N ASP A 97 10.84 -3.01 9.79
CA ASP A 97 11.63 -3.56 8.70
C ASP A 97 11.87 -2.53 7.59
N PHE A 98 10.87 -1.69 7.31
CA PHE A 98 10.99 -0.54 6.42
C PHE A 98 12.05 0.45 6.91
N SER A 99 11.98 0.81 8.19
CA SER A 99 12.93 1.74 8.81
C SER A 99 14.35 1.19 8.78
N LEU A 100 14.55 -0.09 9.12
CA LEU A 100 15.83 -0.78 9.04
C LEU A 100 16.35 -0.87 7.60
N SER A 101 15.50 -1.27 6.66
CA SER A 101 15.83 -1.37 5.22
C SER A 101 16.28 -0.03 4.66
N ASN A 102 15.63 1.06 5.06
CA ASN A 102 16.01 2.41 4.64
C ASN A 102 17.33 2.85 5.24
N VAL A 103 17.62 2.55 6.52
CA VAL A 103 18.94 2.79 7.10
C VAL A 103 20.03 2.04 6.31
N THR A 104 19.79 0.78 5.93
CA THR A 104 20.73 0.04 5.06
C THR A 104 20.81 0.58 3.63
N LEU A 105 19.74 1.15 3.06
CA LEU A 105 19.76 1.80 1.74
C LEU A 105 20.68 3.03 1.71
N TRP A 106 20.80 3.77 2.82
CA TRP A 106 21.79 4.84 2.96
C TRP A 106 23.21 4.28 3.14
N MET A 107 23.39 3.23 3.93
CA MET A 107 24.70 2.59 4.17
C MET A 107 25.30 1.89 2.93
N THR A 108 24.45 1.43 2.00
CA THR A 108 24.92 0.77 0.75
C THR A 108 25.16 1.74 -0.41
N GLN A 109 24.84 3.02 -0.26
CA GLN A 109 25.25 4.06 -1.21
C GLN A 109 26.65 4.63 -0.92
N GLU A 110 27.29 4.27 0.19
CA GLU A 110 28.64 4.72 0.57
C GLU A 110 29.75 3.70 0.26
N ARG A 111 29.56 2.79 -0.72
CA ARG A 111 30.62 1.89 -1.19
C ARG A 111 30.86 1.99 -2.69
#